data_AF-A0A0N8P2Q8-F1
#
_entry.id   AF-A0A0N8P2Q8-F1
#
_cell.length_a   1.000
_cell.length_b   1.000
_cell.length_c   1.000
_cell.angle_alpha   90.00
_cell.angle_beta   90.00
_cell.angle_gamma   90.00
#
_symmetry.space_group_name_H-M   'P 1'
#
loop_
_entity.id
_entity.type
_entity.pdbx_description
1 polymer ?
#
loop_
_entity_poly.entity_id
_entity_poly.type
_entity_poly.pdbx_seq_one_letter_code
_entity_poly.pdbx_strand_id
1 'polypeptide(L)'
;MNDIEAIAYAKAALQAWDVPDCIPRLIKNRENAVFEVVAPGGGRAALRLHRPGYQTDDAIRSELIWSQELDKAGMHLPRPIACKTGDLSSFVPVAGRMAWIVSWVEGVP
;
A
#
# COMPACT_ATOMS: atom_id res chain seq x y z
N MET A 1 16.58 -0.02 -4.22
CA MET A 1 16.23 -1.29 -3.57
C MET A 1 16.03 -2.30 -4.67
N ASN A 2 16.67 -3.45 -4.58
CA ASN A 2 16.49 -4.52 -5.57
C ASN A 2 15.14 -5.23 -5.37
N ASP A 3 14.74 -6.07 -6.32
CA ASP A 3 13.42 -6.71 -6.28
C ASP A 3 13.27 -7.71 -5.13
N ILE A 4 14.37 -8.36 -4.72
CA ILE A 4 14.38 -9.34 -3.61
C ILE A 4 14.08 -8.64 -2.28
N GLU A 5 14.79 -7.54 -2.00
CA GLU A 5 14.56 -6.68 -0.84
C GLU A 5 13.13 -6.15 -0.84
N ALA A 6 12.64 -5.70 -2.00
CA ALA A 6 11.31 -5.13 -2.14
C ALA A 6 10.22 -6.15 -1.79
N ILE A 7 10.35 -7.39 -2.27
CA ILE A 7 9.43 -8.48 -1.94
C ILE A 7 9.48 -8.81 -0.44
N ALA A 8 10.68 -8.87 0.15
CA ALA A 8 10.83 -9.15 1.58
C ALA A 8 10.17 -8.08 2.45
N TYR A 9 10.35 -6.81 2.11
CA TYR A 9 9.72 -5.70 2.82
C TYR A 9 8.20 -5.64 2.60
N ALA A 10 7.73 -5.98 1.40
CA ALA A 10 6.30 -6.09 1.14
C ALA A 10 5.67 -7.18 2.02
N LYS A 11 6.32 -8.33 2.16
CA LYS A 11 5.87 -9.40 3.08
C LYS A 11 5.82 -8.92 4.54
N ALA A 12 6.83 -8.19 4.99
CA ALA A 12 6.83 -7.62 6.34
C ALA A 12 5.68 -6.63 6.54
N ALA A 13 5.38 -5.80 5.54
CA ALA A 13 4.29 -4.82 5.59
C ALA A 13 2.90 -5.47 5.75
N LEU A 14 2.67 -6.62 5.11
CA LEU A 14 1.37 -7.31 5.11
C LEU A 14 0.88 -7.74 6.51
N GLN A 15 1.79 -7.82 7.50
CA GLN A 15 1.42 -8.05 8.89
C GLN A 15 0.46 -6.98 9.43
N ALA A 16 0.59 -5.73 8.99
CA ALA A 16 -0.26 -4.63 9.42
C ALA A 16 -1.71 -4.73 8.91
N TRP A 17 -1.93 -5.45 7.79
CA TRP A 17 -3.25 -5.66 7.17
C TRP A 17 -3.83 -7.06 7.39
N ASP A 18 -3.26 -7.86 8.31
CA ASP A 18 -3.77 -9.20 8.65
C ASP A 18 -3.80 -10.20 7.49
N VAL A 19 -2.89 -10.02 6.53
CA VAL A 19 -2.74 -10.91 5.38
C VAL A 19 -1.30 -11.45 5.29
N PRO A 20 -0.74 -12.01 6.39
CA PRO A 20 0.68 -12.39 6.44
C PRO A 20 1.05 -13.51 5.46
N ASP A 21 0.09 -14.37 5.10
CA ASP A 21 0.29 -15.48 4.16
C ASP A 21 0.18 -15.06 2.69
N CYS A 22 -0.20 -13.80 2.42
CA CYS A 22 -0.27 -13.30 1.06
C CYS A 22 1.14 -13.20 0.46
N ILE A 23 1.28 -13.70 -0.77
CA ILE A 23 2.51 -13.60 -1.55
C ILE A 23 2.42 -12.33 -2.41
N PRO A 24 3.15 -11.25 -2.09
CA PRO A 24 3.10 -10.03 -2.88
C PRO A 24 3.75 -10.26 -4.25
N ARG A 25 3.01 -9.95 -5.32
CA ARG A 25 3.52 -10.00 -6.70
C ARG A 25 4.00 -8.62 -7.11
N LEU A 26 5.29 -8.48 -7.38
CA LEU A 26 5.85 -7.20 -7.81
C LEU A 26 5.25 -6.78 -9.16
N ILE A 27 4.68 -5.57 -9.21
CA ILE A 27 4.19 -4.95 -10.45
C ILE A 27 5.28 -4.05 -11.02
N LYS A 28 5.85 -3.19 -10.17
CA LYS A 28 6.84 -2.20 -10.58
C LYS A 28 7.69 -1.78 -9.40
N ASN A 29 9.01 -1.80 -9.57
CA ASN A 29 9.97 -1.29 -8.60
C ASN A 29 10.73 -0.13 -9.23
N ARG A 30 10.36 1.12 -8.88
CA ARG A 30 11.09 2.32 -9.29
C ARG A 30 11.31 3.22 -8.07
N GLU A 31 10.79 4.43 -8.08
CA GLU A 31 10.83 5.33 -6.91
C GLU A 31 10.00 4.76 -5.75
N ASN A 32 8.84 4.19 -6.08
CA ASN A 32 8.02 3.40 -5.17
C ASN A 32 8.00 1.96 -5.68
N ALA A 33 7.94 1.00 -4.77
CA ALA A 33 7.70 -0.39 -5.12
C ALA A 33 6.20 -0.70 -4.95
N VAL A 34 5.56 -1.16 -6.02
CA VAL A 34 4.13 -1.47 -6.05
C VAL A 34 3.95 -2.95 -6.28
N PHE A 35 3.09 -3.56 -5.47
CA PHE A 35 2.81 -4.99 -5.47
C PHE A 35 1.31 -5.21 -5.58
N GLU A 36 0.94 -6.25 -6.31
CA GLU A 36 -0.38 -6.86 -6.17
C GLU A 36 -0.39 -7.77 -4.93
N VAL A 37 -1.41 -7.59 -4.10
CA VAL A 37 -1.62 -8.32 -2.86
C VAL A 37 -3.11 -8.66 -2.70
N VAL A 38 -3.44 -9.41 -1.66
CA VAL A 38 -4.81 -9.72 -1.26
C VAL A 38 -5.19 -8.82 -0.09
N ALA A 39 -6.38 -8.23 -0.15
CA ALA A 39 -6.98 -7.46 0.92
C ALA A 39 -7.46 -8.39 2.06
N PRO A 40 -7.66 -7.90 3.29
CA PRO A 40 -8.20 -8.69 4.41
C PRO A 40 -9.54 -9.40 4.11
N GLY A 41 -10.30 -8.93 3.11
CA GLY A 41 -11.55 -9.55 2.64
C GLY A 41 -11.42 -10.47 1.41
N GLY A 42 -10.20 -10.82 0.98
CA GLY A 42 -9.96 -11.73 -0.15
C GLY A 42 -9.94 -11.11 -1.55
N GLY A 43 -10.20 -9.80 -1.67
CA GLY A 43 -10.14 -9.07 -2.94
C GLY A 43 -8.71 -8.70 -3.35
N ARG A 44 -8.50 -8.39 -4.64
CA ARG A 44 -7.23 -7.84 -5.13
C ARG A 44 -7.00 -6.44 -4.57
N ALA A 45 -5.76 -6.14 -4.23
CA ALA A 45 -5.34 -4.83 -3.76
C ALA A 45 -3.92 -4.50 -4.21
N ALA A 46 -3.56 -3.22 -4.13
CA ALA A 46 -2.23 -2.75 -4.45
C ALA A 46 -1.54 -2.27 -3.17
N LEU A 47 -0.41 -2.91 -2.81
CA LEU A 47 0.49 -2.46 -1.75
C LEU A 47 1.54 -1.55 -2.36
N ARG A 48 1.79 -0.40 -1.74
CA ARG A 48 2.85 0.53 -2.16
C ARG A 48 3.83 0.77 -1.01
N LEU A 49 5.10 0.51 -1.27
CA LEU A 49 6.22 0.88 -0.42
C LEU A 49 6.78 2.23 -0.90
N HIS A 50 6.74 3.23 -0.03
CA HIS A 50 7.24 4.56 -0.36
C HIS A 50 8.76 4.64 -0.39
N ARG A 51 9.26 5.62 -1.13
CA ARG A 51 10.65 6.08 -1.02
C ARG A 51 10.90 6.71 0.36
N PRO A 52 12.02 6.42 1.04
CA PRO A 52 12.37 7.08 2.29
C PRO A 52 12.65 8.58 2.06
N GLY A 53 12.21 9.42 2.99
CA GLY A 53 12.60 10.83 3.07
C GLY A 53 11.94 11.77 2.04
N TYR A 54 10.93 11.32 1.28
CA TYR A 54 10.25 12.17 0.29
C TYR A 54 8.99 12.86 0.83
N GLN A 55 8.18 12.15 1.61
CA GLN A 55 6.96 12.69 2.21
C GLN A 55 6.94 12.40 3.71
N THR A 56 6.30 13.30 4.47
CA THR A 56 5.98 13.09 5.88
C THR A 56 4.77 12.18 6.01
N ASP A 57 4.63 11.56 7.17
CA ASP A 57 3.48 10.70 7.49
C ASP A 57 2.15 11.46 7.34
N ASP A 58 2.12 12.74 7.72
CA ASP A 58 0.95 13.62 7.59
C ASP A 58 0.58 13.90 6.13
N ALA A 59 1.57 14.06 5.24
CA ALA A 59 1.32 14.28 3.82
C ALA A 59 0.71 13.02 3.18
N ILE A 60 1.26 11.85 3.51
CA ILE A 60 0.74 10.55 3.03
C ILE A 60 -0.69 10.34 3.55
N ARG A 61 -0.93 10.61 4.84
CA ARG A 61 -2.27 10.50 5.45
C ARG A 61 -3.27 11.46 4.79
N SER A 62 -2.84 12.66 4.44
CA SER A 62 -3.70 13.64 3.77
C SER A 62 -4.08 13.20 2.35
N GLU A 63 -3.13 12.67 1.57
CA GLU A 63 -3.39 12.10 0.23
C GLU A 63 -4.40 10.94 0.31
N LEU A 64 -4.21 10.07 1.28
CA LEU A 64 -5.07 8.93 1.60
C LEU A 64 -6.51 9.36 1.91
N ILE A 65 -6.68 10.31 2.83
CA ILE A 65 -8.01 10.85 3.18
C ILE A 65 -8.66 11.49 1.97
N TRP A 66 -7.90 12.27 1.19
CA TRP A 66 -8.44 12.94 0.00
C TRP A 66 -8.90 11.94 -1.06
N SER A 67 -8.12 10.88 -1.33
CA SER A 67 -8.51 9.79 -2.23
C SER A 67 -9.80 9.10 -1.76
N GLN A 68 -9.94 8.88 -0.44
CA GLN A 68 -11.14 8.28 0.14
C GLN A 68 -12.38 9.16 -0.05
N GLU A 69 -12.28 10.47 0.19
CA GLU A 69 -13.42 11.38 0.04
C GLU A 69 -13.81 11.60 -1.42
N LEU A 70 -12.84 11.66 -2.33
CA LEU A 70 -13.11 11.75 -3.77
C LEU A 70 -13.78 10.48 -4.32
N ASP A 71 -13.40 9.30 -3.82
CA ASP A 71 -14.10 8.06 -4.16
C ASP A 71 -15.55 8.07 -3.66
N LYS A 72 -15.81 8.53 -2.42
CA LYS A 72 -17.16 8.73 -1.90
C LYS A 72 -17.98 9.71 -2.73
N ALA A 73 -17.32 10.68 -3.35
CA ALA A 73 -17.93 11.63 -4.29
C ALA A 73 -18.19 11.04 -5.69
N GLY A 74 -17.87 9.76 -5.94
CA GLY A 74 -18.17 9.05 -7.18
C GLY A 74 -17.06 9.10 -8.24
N MET A 75 -15.85 9.56 -7.89
CA MET A 75 -14.72 9.61 -8.84
C MET A 75 -14.04 8.25 -9.11
N HIS A 76 -14.49 7.17 -8.46
CA HIS A 76 -13.98 5.81 -8.65
C HIS A 76 -12.44 5.73 -8.52
N LEU A 77 -11.92 6.19 -7.39
CA LEU A 77 -10.50 6.20 -7.11
C LEU A 77 -10.08 4.96 -6.31
N PRO A 78 -8.78 4.61 -6.28
CA PRO A 78 -8.28 3.60 -5.36
C PRO A 78 -8.62 3.99 -3.92
N ARG A 79 -9.39 3.12 -3.25
CA ARG A 79 -9.77 3.31 -1.85
C ARG A 79 -8.69 2.81 -0.92
N PRO A 80 -8.21 3.61 0.03
CA PRO A 80 -7.36 3.13 1.10
C PRO A 80 -8.00 1.98 1.87
N ILE A 81 -7.19 0.97 2.20
CA ILE A 81 -7.56 -0.12 3.09
C ILE A 81 -6.84 0.11 4.42
N ALA A 82 -7.60 0.20 5.51
CA ALA A 82 -7.04 0.41 6.84
C ALA A 82 -6.27 -0.82 7.35
N CYS A 83 -5.23 -0.55 8.12
CA CYS A 83 -4.50 -1.54 8.92
C CYS A 83 -5.39 -2.07 10.06
N LYS A 84 -4.93 -3.12 10.75
CA LYS A 84 -5.57 -3.64 11.98
C LYS A 84 -5.73 -2.58 13.07
N THR A 85 -4.86 -1.57 13.11
CA THR A 85 -4.94 -0.45 14.08
C THR A 85 -5.96 0.61 13.70
N GLY A 86 -6.53 0.56 12.48
CA GLY A 86 -7.39 1.60 11.91
C GLY A 86 -6.66 2.68 11.12
N ASP A 87 -5.32 2.70 11.15
CA ASP A 87 -4.53 3.65 10.36
C ASP A 87 -4.49 3.27 8.87
N LEU A 88 -4.40 4.28 8.00
CA LEU A 88 -4.37 4.08 6.54
C LEU A 88 -2.97 3.77 5.99
N SER A 89 -1.95 3.87 6.84
CA SER A 89 -0.56 3.58 6.50
C SER A 89 0.14 2.90 7.68
N SER A 90 1.24 2.20 7.40
CA SER A 90 2.04 1.53 8.41
C SER A 90 3.53 1.65 8.08
N PHE A 91 4.31 2.04 9.08
CA PHE A 91 5.77 2.07 8.96
C PHE A 91 6.32 0.65 9.05
N VAL A 92 7.19 0.28 8.11
CA VAL A 92 7.83 -1.02 8.01
C VAL A 92 9.27 -0.89 8.50
N PRO A 93 9.59 -1.25 9.76
CA PRO A 93 10.89 -0.93 10.36
C PRO A 93 12.07 -1.57 9.62
N VAL A 94 11.90 -2.83 9.20
CA VAL A 94 12.94 -3.58 8.45
C VAL A 94 13.26 -2.94 7.10
N ALA A 95 12.35 -2.14 6.56
CA ALA A 95 12.51 -1.45 5.28
C ALA A 95 12.88 0.03 5.44
N GLY A 96 12.71 0.59 6.65
CA GLY A 96 12.80 2.03 6.92
C GLY A 96 11.83 2.86 6.08
N ARG A 97 10.62 2.33 5.80
CA ARG A 97 9.70 2.89 4.80
C ARG A 97 8.24 2.83 5.25
N MET A 98 7.46 3.79 4.77
CA MET A 98 6.00 3.76 4.90
C MET A 98 5.38 2.85 3.84
N ALA A 99 4.33 2.13 4.24
CA ALA A 99 3.52 1.29 3.39
C ALA A 99 2.03 1.67 3.50
N TRP A 100 1.27 1.40 2.45
CA TRP A 100 -0.19 1.52 2.40
C TRP A 100 -0.75 0.54 1.38
N ILE A 101 -2.01 0.16 1.57
CA ILE A 101 -2.77 -0.66 0.63
C ILE A 101 -3.96 0.14 0.12
N VAL A 102 -4.21 0.07 -1.18
CA VAL A 102 -5.42 0.58 -1.82
C VAL A 102 -6.15 -0.53 -2.56
N SER A 103 -7.47 -0.37 -2.76
CA SER A 103 -8.27 -1.26 -3.58
C SER A 103 -7.72 -1.35 -5.00
N TRP A 104 -7.86 -2.53 -5.61
CA TRP A 104 -7.53 -2.68 -7.01
C TRP A 104 -8.46 -1.82 -7.89
N VAL A 105 -7.88 -1.16 -8.89
CA VAL A 105 -8.62 -0.48 -9.95
C VAL A 105 -8.21 -1.11 -11.26
N GLU A 106 -9.20 -1.61 -12.02
CA GLU A 106 -8.94 -2.15 -13.35
C GLU A 106 -8.62 -0.99 -14.30
N GLY A 107 -7.46 -1.07 -14.95
CA GLY A 107 -6.99 -0.06 -15.88
C GLY A 107 -6.10 -0.69 -16.93
N VAL A 108 -6.13 -0.12 -18.14
CA VAL A 108 -5.23 -0.48 -19.25
C VAL A 108 -4.21 0.65 -19.37
N PRO A 109 -2.90 0.36 -19.48
CA PRO A 109 -1.85 1.37 -19.55
C PRO A 109 -1.98 2.31 -20.76
#